data_AF-A0A6G1PPT8-F1
#
_entry.id   AF-A0A6G1PPT8-F1
#
_cell.length_a   1.000
_cell.length_b   1.000
_cell.length_c   1.000
_cell.angle_alpha   90.00
_cell.angle_beta   90.00
_cell.angle_gamma   90.00
#
_symmetry.space_group_name_H-M   'P 1'
#
loop_
_entity.id
_entity.type
_entity.pdbx_description
1 polymer ?
#
loop_
_entity_poly.entity_id
_entity_poly.type
_entity_poly.pdbx_seq_one_letter_code
_entity_poly.pdbx_strand_id
1 'polypeptide(L)'
;MVLVAVILLLAATGINSEYSFGDIISFERSCPCMSTLTYKHFAIYVGNKEIDGKESGKDIYQRTGPVFAINPLQLSDCIFSKLEDERQPSIFGAKNVEKKDNYLDGFEMFTAGPEDKIIERIQETKGNCNTYNPISNNCEHLATYIRYGVRVSLQLNTSGENLCKNNPLICPILTDIKAALQNEAQCHKCVQSSKFEG
;
A
#
# COMPACT_ATOMS: atom_id res chain seq x y z
N MET A 1 27.95 27.06 20.12
CA MET A 1 26.55 26.64 20.31
C MET A 1 25.72 26.59 19.02
N VAL A 2 26.30 26.77 17.82
CA VAL A 2 25.56 26.66 16.55
C VAL A 2 25.49 25.21 16.06
N LEU A 3 26.54 24.41 16.28
CA LEU A 3 26.61 23.02 15.83
C LEU A 3 25.54 22.10 16.46
N VAL A 4 25.27 22.28 17.76
CA VAL A 4 24.25 21.52 18.49
C VAL A 4 22.84 21.88 18.03
N ALA A 5 22.59 23.15 17.71
CA ALA A 5 21.31 23.60 17.19
C ALA A 5 21.05 23.06 15.77
N VAL A 6 22.07 22.95 14.91
CA VAL A 6 21.94 22.35 13.58
C VAL A 6 21.72 20.84 13.65
N ILE A 7 22.39 20.13 14.58
CA ILE A 7 22.17 18.70 14.79
C ILE A 7 20.76 18.43 15.35
N LEU A 8 20.26 19.28 16.25
CA LEU A 8 18.87 19.19 16.75
C LEU A 8 17.84 19.55 15.68
N LEU A 9 18.14 20.49 14.77
CA LEU A 9 17.25 20.82 13.65
C LEU A 9 17.23 19.68 12.61
N LEU A 10 18.37 19.02 12.35
CA LEU A 10 18.45 17.84 11.48
C LEU A 10 17.81 16.60 12.13
N ALA A 11 17.89 16.47 13.46
CA ALA A 11 17.18 15.42 14.19
C ALA A 11 15.66 15.68 14.25
N ALA A 12 15.23 16.95 14.19
CA ALA A 12 13.82 17.34 14.12
C ALA A 12 13.21 17.22 12.71
N THR A 13 14.02 17.18 11.64
CA THR A 13 13.54 16.85 10.28
C THR A 13 13.54 15.35 9.97
N GLY A 14 14.08 14.54 10.89
CA GLY A 14 13.82 13.11 10.94
C GLY A 14 12.38 12.87 11.38
N ILE A 15 11.44 13.01 10.44
CA ILE A 15 10.11 12.43 10.60
C ILE A 15 10.35 10.95 10.88
N ASN A 16 10.24 10.54 12.15
CA ASN A 16 10.21 9.15 12.57
C ASN A 16 8.93 8.54 11.99
N SER A 17 8.97 8.28 10.70
CA SER A 17 7.96 7.51 10.00
C SER A 17 8.09 6.07 10.49
N GLU A 18 6.96 5.47 10.89
CA GLU A 18 6.85 4.03 11.17
C GLU A 18 7.25 3.17 9.95
N TYR A 19 7.32 3.79 8.77
CA TYR A 19 7.62 3.16 7.49
C TYR A 19 9.04 3.44 7.01
N SER A 20 9.64 2.43 6.42
CA SER A 20 10.90 2.52 5.67
C SER A 20 10.62 2.65 4.17
N PHE A 21 11.58 3.20 3.42
CA PHE A 21 11.50 3.30 1.96
C PHE A 21 11.15 1.93 1.35
N GLY A 22 10.14 1.91 0.47
CA GLY A 22 9.68 0.71 -0.21
C GLY A 22 8.64 -0.11 0.57
N ASP A 23 8.31 0.26 1.81
CA ASP A 23 7.22 -0.39 2.53
C ASP A 23 5.88 -0.16 1.82
N ILE A 24 5.08 -1.22 1.71
CA ILE A 24 3.69 -1.16 1.30
C ILE A 24 2.87 -0.69 2.50
N ILE A 25 2.08 0.36 2.29
CA ILE A 25 1.08 0.85 3.24
C ILE A 25 -0.30 0.51 2.67
N SER A 26 -1.19 -0.02 3.51
CA SER A 26 -2.58 -0.24 3.15
C SER A 26 -3.53 0.60 4.00
N PHE A 27 -4.66 0.99 3.41
CA PHE A 27 -5.75 1.71 4.05
C PHE A 27 -7.04 0.95 3.83
N GLU A 28 -7.59 0.34 4.89
CA GLU A 28 -8.87 -0.35 4.78
C GLU A 28 -10.02 0.65 4.68
N ARG A 29 -10.82 0.55 3.62
CA ARG A 29 -11.88 1.48 3.21
C ARG A 29 -13.19 0.75 2.93
N SER A 30 -14.30 1.48 2.97
CA SER A 30 -15.62 1.04 2.47
C SER A 30 -15.91 1.70 1.11
N CYS A 31 -16.57 1.00 0.18
CA CYS A 31 -17.03 1.63 -1.06
C CYS A 31 -18.09 2.69 -0.73
N PRO A 32 -17.95 3.94 -1.19
CA PRO A 32 -19.01 4.95 -1.07
C PRO A 32 -20.31 4.52 -1.76
N CYS A 33 -20.19 3.71 -2.81
CA CYS A 33 -21.28 3.15 -3.60
C CYS A 33 -22.07 2.03 -2.89
N MET A 34 -21.41 1.32 -1.98
CA MET A 34 -21.89 0.09 -1.36
C MET A 34 -21.13 -0.12 -0.05
N SER A 35 -21.71 0.35 1.06
CA SER A 35 -21.04 0.38 2.36
C SER A 35 -20.65 -1.01 2.90
N THR A 36 -21.27 -2.08 2.40
CA THR A 36 -20.95 -3.48 2.72
C THR A 36 -19.72 -4.01 1.97
N LEU A 37 -19.28 -3.33 0.91
CA LEU A 37 -18.07 -3.65 0.18
C LEU A 37 -16.88 -2.94 0.85
N THR A 38 -16.02 -3.70 1.51
CA THR A 38 -14.73 -3.24 2.03
C THR A 38 -13.61 -3.64 1.10
N TYR A 39 -12.59 -2.80 1.03
CA TYR A 39 -11.39 -3.03 0.23
C TYR A 39 -10.22 -2.33 0.91
N LYS A 40 -9.00 -2.59 0.45
CA LYS A 40 -7.82 -1.84 0.83
C LYS A 40 -7.32 -1.02 -0.34
N HIS A 41 -7.06 0.25 -0.07
CA HIS A 41 -6.20 1.07 -0.92
C HIS A 41 -4.73 0.83 -0.54
N PHE A 42 -3.82 0.90 -1.51
CA PHE A 42 -2.40 0.59 -1.32
C PHE A 42 -1.49 1.68 -1.89
N ALA A 43 -0.40 1.94 -1.17
CA ALA A 43 0.64 2.88 -1.53
C ALA A 43 2.03 2.33 -1.17
N ILE A 44 3.07 2.87 -1.80
CA ILE A 44 4.48 2.64 -1.45
C ILE A 44 5.00 3.85 -0.71
N TYR A 45 5.58 3.64 0.47
CA TYR A 45 6.28 4.70 1.19
C TYR A 45 7.60 5.03 0.50
N VAL A 46 7.76 6.30 0.09
CA VAL A 46 8.99 6.81 -0.53
C VAL A 46 9.69 7.85 0.34
N GLY A 47 9.01 8.37 1.38
CA GLY A 47 9.56 9.32 2.33
C GLY A 47 10.25 10.52 1.67
N ASN A 48 11.42 10.88 2.17
CA ASN A 48 12.23 11.97 1.64
C ASN A 48 13.15 11.54 0.49
N LYS A 49 12.99 10.34 -0.07
CA LYS A 49 13.86 9.89 -1.17
C LYS A 49 13.69 10.80 -2.38
N GLU A 50 14.80 11.28 -2.93
CA GLU A 50 14.82 12.03 -4.18
C GLU A 50 14.56 11.07 -5.35
N ILE A 51 13.47 11.31 -6.07
CA ILE A 51 13.02 10.49 -7.20
C ILE A 51 12.58 11.47 -8.29
N ASP A 52 12.95 11.23 -9.54
CA ASP A 52 12.63 12.16 -10.63
C ASP A 52 11.12 12.46 -10.71
N GLY A 53 10.80 13.75 -10.79
CA GLY A 53 9.47 14.38 -10.71
C GLY A 53 8.61 14.02 -9.50
N LYS A 54 9.22 13.64 -8.37
CA LYS A 54 8.59 13.70 -7.05
C LYS A 54 8.76 15.10 -6.47
N GLU A 55 7.66 15.75 -6.14
CA GLU A 55 7.70 17.05 -5.46
C GLU A 55 8.04 16.90 -3.96
N SER A 56 8.54 17.99 -3.36
CA SER A 56 8.84 18.03 -1.94
C SER A 56 7.60 17.76 -1.08
N GLY A 57 7.77 16.96 -0.02
CA GLY A 57 6.70 16.58 0.90
C GLY A 57 5.73 15.52 0.40
N LYS A 58 5.93 14.94 -0.80
CA LYS A 58 5.13 13.82 -1.32
C LYS A 58 5.73 12.47 -0.93
N ASP A 59 5.42 11.96 0.24
CA ASP A 59 6.10 10.82 0.88
C ASP A 59 5.54 9.43 0.50
N ILE A 60 4.53 9.35 -0.37
CA ILE A 60 4.04 8.08 -0.91
C ILE A 60 3.91 8.10 -2.43
N TYR A 61 4.01 6.92 -3.05
CA TYR A 61 3.69 6.69 -4.46
C TYR A 61 2.55 5.67 -4.56
N GLN A 62 1.51 6.01 -5.31
CA GLN A 62 0.28 5.23 -5.29
C GLN A 62 -0.49 5.34 -6.59
N ARG A 63 -1.49 4.45 -6.74
CA ARG A 63 -2.48 4.54 -7.79
C ARG A 63 -3.82 4.99 -7.23
N THR A 64 -4.30 6.16 -7.59
CA THR A 64 -5.61 6.64 -7.14
C THR A 64 -6.75 5.98 -7.93
N GLY A 65 -7.93 5.84 -7.34
CA GLY A 65 -9.15 5.50 -8.09
C GLY A 65 -9.69 6.72 -8.86
N PRO A 66 -10.72 6.54 -9.72
CA PRO A 66 -11.40 7.67 -10.36
C PRO A 66 -11.99 8.62 -9.32
N VAL A 67 -11.75 9.92 -9.48
CA VAL A 67 -12.30 10.96 -8.60
C VAL A 67 -13.60 11.49 -9.20
N PHE A 68 -14.72 10.88 -8.80
CA PHE A 68 -16.06 11.20 -9.34
C PHE A 68 -16.56 12.61 -9.03
N ALA A 69 -15.89 13.35 -8.14
CA ALA A 69 -16.26 14.71 -7.73
C ALA A 69 -15.65 15.82 -8.62
N ILE A 70 -14.81 15.48 -9.61
CA ILE A 70 -14.14 16.45 -10.48
C ILE A 70 -14.71 16.32 -11.89
N ASN A 71 -15.02 17.46 -12.54
CA ASN A 71 -15.46 17.53 -13.94
C ASN A 71 -14.50 18.44 -14.75
N PRO A 72 -13.82 17.93 -15.80
CA PRO A 72 -13.90 16.57 -16.33
C PRO A 72 -13.38 15.52 -15.35
N LEU A 73 -13.94 14.32 -15.43
CA LEU A 73 -13.59 13.19 -14.56
C LEU A 73 -12.08 13.01 -14.54
N GLN A 74 -11.46 13.19 -13.37
CA GLN A 74 -10.05 12.87 -13.20
C GLN A 74 -9.89 11.36 -13.21
N LEU A 75 -9.20 10.86 -14.23
CA LEU A 75 -8.90 9.44 -14.38
C LEU A 75 -7.86 9.01 -13.34
N SER A 76 -7.94 7.72 -12.97
CA SER A 76 -6.94 7.07 -12.13
C SER A 76 -5.56 7.13 -12.77
N ASP A 77 -4.56 7.56 -12.01
CA ASP A 77 -3.17 7.57 -12.43
C ASP A 77 -2.24 7.16 -11.28
N CYS A 78 -0.97 6.93 -11.60
CA CYS A 78 0.09 6.63 -10.65
C CYS A 78 0.91 7.86 -10.34
N ILE A 79 0.79 8.31 -9.10
CA ILE A 79 1.22 9.64 -8.67
C ILE A 79 2.01 9.57 -7.38
N PHE A 80 2.83 10.59 -7.17
CA PHE A 80 3.31 10.93 -5.83
C PHE A 80 2.23 11.73 -5.09
N SER A 81 1.96 11.38 -3.85
CA SER A 81 1.00 12.06 -2.97
C SER A 81 1.55 12.13 -1.55
N LYS A 82 0.76 12.67 -0.62
CA LYS A 82 1.12 12.71 0.80
C LYS A 82 0.36 11.63 1.54
N LEU A 83 1.04 10.93 2.44
CA LEU A 83 0.45 9.96 3.36
C LEU A 83 -0.67 10.58 4.17
N GLU A 84 -0.48 11.83 4.60
CA GLU A 84 -1.49 12.60 5.35
C GLU A 84 -2.78 12.83 4.54
N ASP A 85 -2.71 12.95 3.22
CA ASP A 85 -3.90 13.11 2.37
C ASP A 85 -4.74 11.82 2.37
N GLU A 86 -4.09 10.64 2.46
CA GLU A 86 -4.78 9.34 2.49
C GLU A 86 -5.33 8.98 3.87
N ARG A 87 -4.86 9.63 4.94
CA ARG A 87 -5.39 9.49 6.31
C ARG A 87 -6.72 10.19 6.51
N GLN A 88 -7.04 11.17 5.65
CA GLN A 88 -8.30 11.87 5.75
C GLN A 88 -9.47 10.89 5.53
N PRO A 89 -10.47 10.88 6.42
CA PRO A 89 -11.62 10.00 6.27
C PRO A 89 -12.36 10.33 4.98
N SER A 90 -12.85 9.31 4.29
CA SER A 90 -13.76 9.55 3.17
C SER A 90 -15.04 10.25 3.67
N ILE A 91 -15.72 10.97 2.79
CA ILE A 91 -16.84 11.92 3.00
C ILE A 91 -17.96 11.43 3.94
N PHE A 92 -18.00 10.14 4.30
CA PHE A 92 -19.03 9.52 5.12
C PHE A 92 -18.53 8.88 6.43
N GLY A 93 -17.37 9.29 6.95
CA GLY A 93 -16.82 8.73 8.19
C GLY A 93 -16.47 7.25 8.06
N ALA A 94 -16.16 6.80 6.83
CA ALA A 94 -15.83 5.41 6.57
C ALA A 94 -14.54 5.01 7.28
N LYS A 95 -14.42 3.71 7.55
CA LYS A 95 -13.19 3.08 8.05
C LYS A 95 -12.00 3.53 7.19
N ASN A 96 -10.93 3.94 7.86
CA ASN A 96 -9.64 4.27 7.24
C ASN A 96 -8.53 3.77 8.16
N VAL A 97 -8.36 2.45 8.22
CA VAL A 97 -7.34 1.83 9.07
C VAL A 97 -6.06 1.69 8.27
N GLU A 98 -5.07 2.49 8.65
CA GLU A 98 -3.71 2.46 8.10
C GLU A 98 -2.89 1.33 8.74
N LYS A 99 -2.08 0.66 7.93
CA LYS A 99 -1.05 -0.28 8.42
C LYS A 99 0.06 -0.49 7.40
N LYS A 100 1.25 -0.84 7.88
CA LYS A 100 2.28 -1.52 7.09
C LYS A 100 1.73 -2.87 6.63
N ASP A 101 1.76 -3.16 5.33
CA ASP A 101 1.15 -4.35 4.73
C ASP A 101 2.09 -5.08 3.77
N ASN A 102 3.34 -5.30 4.19
CA ASN A 102 4.30 -6.14 3.47
C ASN A 102 4.02 -7.64 3.66
N TYR A 103 2.76 -8.07 3.56
CA TYR A 103 2.34 -9.43 3.93
C TYR A 103 2.93 -10.55 3.05
N LEU A 104 3.55 -10.20 1.91
CA LEU A 104 4.24 -11.14 1.03
C LEU A 104 5.73 -11.32 1.40
N ASP A 105 6.28 -10.49 2.28
CA ASP A 105 7.65 -10.68 2.77
C ASP A 105 7.78 -12.07 3.42
N GLY A 106 8.88 -12.78 3.14
CA GLY A 106 9.15 -14.10 3.70
C GLY A 106 8.69 -15.28 2.84
N PHE A 107 7.90 -15.05 1.78
CA PHE A 107 7.64 -16.06 0.76
C PHE A 107 8.72 -16.02 -0.32
N GLU A 108 9.21 -17.19 -0.76
CA GLU A 108 10.38 -17.35 -1.63
C GLU A 108 10.32 -16.49 -2.92
N MET A 109 9.14 -16.37 -3.53
CA MET A 109 8.93 -15.57 -4.74
C MET A 109 8.86 -14.04 -4.53
N PHE A 110 8.75 -13.60 -3.28
CA PHE A 110 8.44 -12.22 -2.93
C PHE A 110 9.56 -11.62 -2.08
N THR A 111 10.68 -11.38 -2.76
CA THR A 111 11.79 -10.62 -2.17
C THR A 111 11.62 -9.14 -2.51
N ALA A 112 11.67 -8.27 -1.50
CA ALA A 112 11.67 -6.84 -1.73
C ALA A 112 12.86 -6.45 -2.61
N GLY A 113 12.59 -5.69 -3.66
CA GLY A 113 13.62 -5.18 -4.55
C GLY A 113 14.58 -4.26 -3.78
N PRO A 114 15.87 -4.23 -4.16
CA PRO A 114 16.76 -3.18 -3.68
C PRO A 114 16.25 -1.80 -4.11
N GLU A 115 16.78 -0.76 -3.45
CA GLU A 115 16.31 0.61 -3.59
C GLU A 115 16.27 1.09 -5.05
N ASP A 116 17.32 0.79 -5.82
CA ASP A 116 17.43 1.11 -7.25
C ASP A 116 16.32 0.46 -8.08
N LYS A 117 15.98 -0.80 -7.79
CA LYS A 117 14.89 -1.52 -8.47
C LYS A 117 13.51 -0.97 -8.12
N ILE A 118 13.30 -0.55 -6.88
CA ILE A 118 12.06 0.13 -6.47
C ILE A 118 11.92 1.46 -7.23
N ILE A 119 13.00 2.25 -7.31
CA ILE A 119 13.00 3.53 -8.05
C ILE A 119 12.76 3.30 -9.54
N GLU A 120 13.44 2.32 -10.16
CA GLU A 120 13.26 1.94 -11.56
C GLU A 120 11.79 1.65 -11.87
N ARG A 121 11.14 0.80 -11.07
CA ARG A 121 9.74 0.43 -11.27
C ARG A 121 8.77 1.59 -11.05
N ILE A 122 9.06 2.49 -10.11
CA ILE A 122 8.29 3.74 -9.95
C ILE A 122 8.37 4.58 -11.23
N GLN A 123 9.56 4.73 -11.80
CA GLN A 123 9.75 5.50 -13.04
C GLN A 123 9.07 4.82 -14.24
N GLU A 124 9.12 3.49 -14.34
CA GLU A 124 8.39 2.75 -15.37
C GLU A 124 6.88 2.99 -15.30
N THR A 125 6.30 3.09 -14.11
CA THR A 125 4.85 3.22 -13.93
C THR A 125 4.34 4.66 -13.91
N LYS A 126 5.22 5.64 -13.67
CA LYS A 126 4.86 7.06 -13.59
C LYS A 126 4.36 7.56 -14.95
N GLY A 127 3.10 8.00 -14.99
CA GLY A 127 2.42 8.42 -16.22
C GLY A 127 2.11 7.27 -17.21
N ASN A 128 2.40 6.02 -16.85
CA ASN A 128 2.29 4.84 -17.71
C ASN A 128 1.52 3.69 -17.05
N CYS A 129 0.57 4.00 -16.19
CA CYS A 129 -0.10 2.98 -15.38
C CYS A 129 -1.21 2.17 -16.07
N ASN A 130 -1.40 2.37 -17.38
CA ASN A 130 -2.50 1.80 -18.16
C ASN A 130 -3.88 2.13 -17.58
N THR A 131 -4.97 1.62 -18.17
CA THR A 131 -6.32 1.83 -17.66
C THR A 131 -6.51 1.17 -16.30
N TYR A 132 -7.08 1.91 -15.34
CA TYR A 132 -7.42 1.38 -14.02
C TYR A 132 -8.50 0.33 -14.13
N ASN A 133 -8.28 -0.78 -13.42
CA ASN A 133 -9.28 -1.81 -13.25
C ASN A 133 -9.25 -2.29 -11.79
N PRO A 134 -10.35 -2.15 -11.02
CA PRO A 134 -10.36 -2.51 -9.59
C PRO A 134 -10.07 -4.00 -9.35
N ILE A 135 -10.25 -4.85 -10.37
CA ILE A 135 -10.08 -6.30 -10.31
C ILE A 135 -8.70 -6.74 -10.82
N SER A 136 -8.19 -6.17 -11.91
CA SER A 136 -7.01 -6.70 -12.63
C SER A 136 -5.86 -5.70 -12.84
N ASN A 137 -6.02 -4.43 -12.46
CA ASN A 137 -4.99 -3.39 -12.55
C ASN A 137 -5.29 -2.26 -11.55
N ASN A 138 -5.18 -2.59 -10.27
CA ASN A 138 -5.56 -1.73 -9.15
C ASN A 138 -4.31 -1.24 -8.37
N CYS A 139 -4.52 -0.59 -7.22
CA CYS A 139 -3.44 -0.07 -6.38
C CYS A 139 -2.58 -1.17 -5.74
N GLU A 140 -3.15 -2.33 -5.40
CA GLU A 140 -2.38 -3.46 -4.84
C GLU A 140 -1.44 -4.07 -5.87
N HIS A 141 -1.93 -4.23 -7.12
CA HIS A 141 -1.08 -4.68 -8.23
C HIS A 141 0.09 -3.72 -8.49
N LEU A 142 -0.13 -2.40 -8.35
CA LEU A 142 0.95 -1.43 -8.45
C LEU A 142 1.95 -1.61 -7.31
N ALA A 143 1.47 -1.61 -6.05
CA ALA A 143 2.33 -1.65 -4.88
C ALA A 143 3.20 -2.93 -4.86
N THR A 144 2.59 -4.08 -5.14
CA THR A 144 3.30 -5.37 -5.22
C THR A 144 4.29 -5.41 -6.39
N TYR A 145 3.96 -4.81 -7.54
CA TYR A 145 4.91 -4.67 -8.65
C TYR A 145 6.13 -3.85 -8.24
N ILE A 146 5.93 -2.68 -7.64
CA ILE A 146 7.03 -1.81 -7.25
C ILE A 146 7.94 -2.52 -6.24
N ARG A 147 7.36 -3.08 -5.18
CA ARG A 147 8.13 -3.75 -4.13
C ARG A 147 8.80 -5.04 -4.63
N TYR A 148 8.06 -5.95 -5.27
CA TYR A 148 8.54 -7.31 -5.54
C TYR A 148 8.85 -7.59 -7.02
N GLY A 149 8.41 -6.73 -7.94
CA GLY A 149 8.49 -6.98 -9.39
C GLY A 149 7.36 -7.84 -9.94
N VAL A 150 6.40 -8.23 -9.09
CA VAL A 150 5.29 -9.12 -9.44
C VAL A 150 3.98 -8.44 -9.09
N ARG A 151 3.05 -8.35 -10.06
CA ARG A 151 1.72 -7.79 -9.87
C ARG A 151 0.81 -8.81 -9.18
N VAL A 152 0.42 -8.51 -7.95
CA VAL A 152 -0.48 -9.32 -7.13
C VAL A 152 -1.55 -8.44 -6.48
N SER A 153 -2.76 -8.96 -6.41
CA SER A 153 -3.83 -8.44 -5.56
C SER A 153 -4.57 -9.59 -4.88
N LEU A 154 -4.59 -9.55 -3.54
CA LEU A 154 -5.34 -10.50 -2.72
C LEU A 154 -6.43 -9.81 -1.90
N GLN A 155 -6.34 -8.51 -1.64
CA GLN A 155 -7.30 -7.75 -0.83
C GLN A 155 -7.63 -8.45 0.50
N LEU A 156 -6.62 -9.06 1.14
CA LEU A 156 -6.78 -9.95 2.31
C LEU A 156 -7.61 -9.30 3.42
N ASN A 157 -8.54 -10.08 3.97
CA ASN A 157 -9.46 -9.71 5.06
C ASN A 157 -10.45 -8.59 4.70
N THR A 158 -10.86 -8.49 3.43
CA THR A 158 -11.90 -7.57 2.96
C THR A 158 -12.95 -8.32 2.14
N SER A 159 -14.13 -7.73 1.94
CA SER A 159 -15.14 -8.35 1.06
C SER A 159 -14.77 -8.30 -0.43
N GLY A 160 -13.76 -7.50 -0.81
CA GLY A 160 -13.16 -7.49 -2.15
C GLY A 160 -12.21 -8.65 -2.46
N GLU A 161 -11.85 -9.48 -1.48
CA GLU A 161 -10.87 -10.57 -1.61
C GLU A 161 -11.17 -11.57 -2.75
N ASN A 162 -12.44 -11.85 -3.03
CA ASN A 162 -12.86 -12.80 -4.07
C ASN A 162 -13.00 -12.16 -5.46
N LEU A 163 -12.73 -10.86 -5.59
CA LEU A 163 -12.89 -10.13 -6.85
C LEU A 163 -11.58 -9.98 -7.62
N CYS A 164 -10.43 -10.26 -7.01
CA CYS A 164 -9.12 -9.99 -7.59
C CYS A 164 -8.77 -10.96 -8.73
N LYS A 165 -8.12 -10.47 -9.79
CA LYS A 165 -7.60 -11.28 -10.91
C LYS A 165 -6.09 -11.11 -11.02
N ASN A 166 -5.38 -12.20 -10.74
CA ASN A 166 -3.92 -12.30 -10.85
C ASN A 166 -3.50 -13.05 -12.12
N ASN A 167 -2.20 -13.03 -12.42
CA ASN A 167 -1.64 -13.84 -13.49
C ASN A 167 -1.89 -15.34 -13.20
N PRO A 168 -2.51 -16.11 -14.13
CA PRO A 168 -2.83 -17.51 -13.92
C PRO A 168 -1.64 -18.39 -13.51
N LEU A 169 -0.42 -18.05 -13.94
CA LEU A 169 0.79 -18.80 -13.63
C LEU A 169 1.17 -18.75 -12.14
N ILE A 170 0.77 -17.69 -11.43
CA ILE A 170 1.09 -17.52 -10.00
C ILE A 170 -0.09 -17.85 -9.08
N CYS A 171 -1.31 -18.00 -9.62
CA CYS A 171 -2.52 -18.28 -8.83
C CYS A 171 -2.43 -19.50 -7.90
N PRO A 172 -1.81 -20.64 -8.29
CA PRO A 172 -1.64 -21.76 -7.37
C PRO A 172 -0.84 -21.37 -6.12
N ILE A 173 0.28 -20.67 -6.31
CA ILE A 173 1.16 -20.22 -5.24
C ILE A 173 0.46 -19.20 -4.34
N LEU A 174 -0.30 -18.27 -4.94
CA LEU A 174 -1.10 -17.30 -4.18
C LEU A 174 -2.18 -17.95 -3.31
N THR A 175 -2.71 -19.11 -3.72
CA THR A 175 -3.70 -19.86 -2.94
C THR A 175 -3.06 -20.40 -1.66
N ASP A 176 -1.86 -20.97 -1.77
CA ASP A 176 -1.11 -21.50 -0.62
C ASP A 176 -0.68 -20.38 0.33
N ILE A 177 -0.18 -19.26 -0.21
CA ILE A 177 0.18 -18.06 0.56
C ILE A 177 -1.02 -17.54 1.34
N LYS A 178 -2.16 -17.40 0.67
CA LYS A 178 -3.39 -16.91 1.30
C LYS A 178 -3.84 -17.83 2.44
N ALA A 179 -3.77 -19.15 2.26
CA ALA A 179 -4.06 -20.11 3.31
C ALA A 179 -3.10 -19.98 4.50
N ALA A 180 -1.79 -19.83 4.24
CA ALA A 180 -0.78 -19.62 5.29
C ALA A 180 -1.06 -18.36 6.11
N LEU A 181 -1.33 -17.23 5.44
CA LEU A 181 -1.61 -15.95 6.09
C LEU A 181 -2.90 -15.98 6.93
N GLN A 182 -3.93 -16.72 6.48
CA GLN A 182 -5.16 -16.91 7.25
C GLN A 182 -4.94 -17.80 8.48
N ASN A 183 -4.11 -18.84 8.36
CA ASN A 183 -3.75 -19.71 9.48
C ASN A 183 -2.91 -18.98 10.54
N GLU A 184 -1.97 -18.13 10.12
CA GLU A 184 -1.19 -17.29 11.05
C GLU A 184 -2.11 -16.32 11.82
N ALA A 185 -3.07 -15.70 11.14
CA ALA A 185 -4.07 -14.83 11.77
C ALA A 185 -4.92 -15.59 12.81
N GLN A 186 -5.21 -16.88 12.55
CA GLN A 186 -5.92 -17.74 13.51
C GLN A 186 -5.02 -18.12 14.70
N CYS A 187 -3.75 -18.43 14.48
CA CYS A 187 -2.79 -18.75 15.54
C CYS A 187 -2.58 -17.58 16.52
N HIS A 188 -2.53 -16.34 16.01
CA HIS A 188 -2.42 -15.15 16.86
C HIS A 188 -3.66 -14.93 17.75
N LYS A 189 -4.86 -15.35 17.31
CA LYS A 189 -6.06 -15.30 18.14
C LYS A 189 -5.99 -16.27 19.33
N CYS A 190 -5.38 -17.45 19.15
CA CYS A 190 -5.21 -18.44 20.22
C CYS A 190 -4.22 -17.98 21.32
N VAL A 191 -3.22 -17.17 20.95
CA VAL A 191 -2.28 -16.57 21.92
C VAL A 191 -2.93 -15.44 22.73
N GLN A 192 -3.93 -14.75 22.16
CA GLN A 192 -4.66 -13.70 22.87
C GLN A 192 -5.75 -14.26 23.80
N SER A 193 -6.36 -15.41 23.47
CA SER A 193 -7.36 -16.07 24.33
C SER A 193 -6.77 -16.79 25.55
N SER A 194 -5.44 -16.98 25.61
CA SER A 194 -4.75 -17.62 26.74
C SER A 194 -4.26 -16.65 27.83
N LYS A 195 -4.60 -15.36 27.74
CA LYS A 195 -4.26 -14.34 28.75
C LYS A 195 -5.37 -13.99 29.75
N PHE A 196 -6.47 -14.77 29.80
CA PHE A 196 -7.56 -14.59 30.77
C PHE A 196 -7.91 -15.88 31.48
N GLU A 197 -6.94 -16.57 32.07
CA GLU A 197 -7.18 -17.51 33.17
C GLU A 197 -6.03 -17.38 34.17
N GLY A 198 -6.23 -16.54 35.18
CA GLY A 198 -5.34 -16.31 36.31
C GLY A 198 -6.13 -15.73 37.46
#